data_AF-A0A0G3BR74-F1
#
_entry.id   AF-A0A0G3BR74-F1
#
_cell.length_a   1.000
_cell.length_b   1.000
_cell.length_c   1.000
_cell.angle_alpha   90.00
_cell.angle_beta   90.00
_cell.angle_gamma   90.00
#
_symmetry.space_group_name_H-M   'P 1'
#
loop_
_entity.id
_entity.type
_entity.pdbx_description
1 polymer ?
#
loop_
_entity_poly.entity_id
_entity_poly.type
_entity_poly.pdbx_seq_one_letter_code
_entity_poly.pdbx_strand_id
1 'polypeptide(L)'
;MHLLAASGAQAADTSWTGSAGQPYWDLSSNWSAGAPAADDTRALLGAADTELRSGAFRAAEVRGTGRLTVSGGSLSGGNIEVQSLHLRGGELNVRQITVNGTTRLSGAVGFDYTKLDLRGDTYLEGGFDSGALGGMAVGANATVHDHTTRARSVTSWGDTTNHGRWVKTGAGSSGIETYSLAGFYNRGTIEVREGSLNFYSDANATWGNEGLFKVSQGASASVGTSRLAATYNSGRIEVDGRLSFNLFEKGLYSTGQVHVGKTGQLDISGAIYIEEQPGATLRGGLHNDGKVTLTSEIDDNWPGDEPVGTYTIGGPGLTGSGDLTIVNTKLVVAKLHNQGQLDAVGLAEVQVAGDALNTGKVSIDDAAELHAATYTQQGADAETRLDGRLTADKIVVEEGRFAVGPAWNPLKDAALIGDVSLGDDALLTLEVSEWGGLYVDGSLSLDGDVYVSFLSALGEGTHRVLEATGGLTGRFDHFASSLDGSSFRYTVTYGDSYVDVTVAAVPEPETYALMALGLAGVGFYSRRRKAGKA
;
A
#
# COMPACT_ATOMS: atom_id res chain seq x y z
N MET A 1 -51.79 -55.18 20.06
CA MET A 1 -50.43 -54.79 20.48
C MET A 1 -50.20 -53.37 19.99
N HIS A 2 -50.68 -52.38 20.76
CA HIS A 2 -50.53 -50.96 20.40
C HIS A 2 -49.23 -50.47 21.01
N LEU A 3 -48.27 -50.11 20.16
CA LEU A 3 -47.08 -49.35 20.53
C LEU A 3 -47.55 -48.00 21.08
N LEU A 4 -47.42 -47.80 22.40
CA LEU A 4 -47.51 -46.49 23.01
C LEU A 4 -46.29 -45.69 22.56
N ALA A 5 -46.50 -44.72 21.67
CA ALA A 5 -45.51 -43.71 21.37
C ALA A 5 -45.21 -42.96 22.66
N ALA A 6 -43.96 -43.03 23.13
CA ALA A 6 -43.49 -42.21 24.23
C ALA A 6 -43.67 -40.74 23.85
N SER A 7 -44.55 -40.04 24.57
CA SER A 7 -44.63 -38.59 24.52
C SER A 7 -43.25 -38.05 24.87
N GLY A 8 -42.60 -37.34 23.93
CA GLY A 8 -41.35 -36.64 24.23
C GLY A 8 -41.55 -35.77 25.46
N ALA A 9 -40.68 -35.92 26.45
CA ALA A 9 -40.66 -35.08 27.63
C ALA A 9 -40.62 -33.61 27.17
N GLN A 10 -41.60 -32.82 27.58
CA GLN A 10 -41.59 -31.39 27.30
C GLN A 10 -40.42 -30.76 28.03
N ALA A 11 -39.70 -29.87 27.34
CA ALA A 11 -38.65 -29.03 27.91
C ALA A 11 -39.11 -28.45 29.25
N ALA A 12 -38.38 -28.73 30.33
CA ALA A 12 -38.70 -28.20 31.65
C ALA A 12 -38.33 -26.71 31.69
N ASP A 13 -39.32 -25.85 31.93
CA ASP A 13 -39.08 -24.43 32.15
C ASP A 13 -38.65 -24.20 33.60
N THR A 14 -37.48 -23.61 33.77
CA THR A 14 -37.05 -23.10 35.08
C THR A 14 -36.94 -21.58 35.00
N SER A 15 -37.78 -20.91 35.79
CA SER A 15 -37.82 -19.45 35.85
C SER A 15 -36.88 -18.96 36.92
N TRP A 16 -36.11 -17.92 36.59
CA TRP A 16 -35.31 -17.19 37.55
C TRP A 16 -36.22 -16.46 38.54
N THR A 17 -36.08 -16.78 39.82
CA THR A 17 -36.84 -16.17 40.93
C THR A 17 -35.93 -15.37 41.87
N GLY A 18 -34.62 -15.32 41.61
CA GLY A 18 -33.67 -14.58 42.43
C GLY A 18 -33.98 -13.07 42.46
N SER A 19 -34.01 -12.51 43.67
CA SER A 19 -34.17 -11.06 43.88
C SER A 19 -32.83 -10.32 43.71
N ALA A 20 -32.86 -8.98 43.67
CA ALA A 20 -31.66 -8.14 43.60
C ALA A 20 -30.61 -8.43 44.71
N GLY A 21 -31.01 -9.04 45.83
CA GLY A 21 -30.10 -9.45 46.90
C GLY A 21 -29.33 -10.74 46.64
N GLN A 22 -29.76 -11.57 45.68
CA GLN A 22 -29.07 -12.81 45.27
C GLN A 22 -29.17 -13.02 43.75
N PRO A 23 -28.49 -12.19 42.93
CA PRO A 23 -28.57 -12.26 41.47
C PRO A 23 -27.81 -13.46 40.85
N TYR A 24 -27.40 -14.46 41.64
CA TYR A 24 -26.35 -15.41 41.26
C TYR A 24 -26.86 -16.80 40.88
N TRP A 25 -26.46 -17.29 39.70
CA TRP A 25 -26.88 -18.58 39.13
C TRP A 25 -26.54 -19.80 39.99
N ASP A 26 -25.53 -19.67 40.87
CA ASP A 26 -24.93 -20.73 41.68
C ASP A 26 -25.81 -21.21 42.87
N LEU A 27 -26.95 -20.57 43.13
CA LEU A 27 -27.89 -20.99 44.18
C LEU A 27 -29.14 -21.63 43.56
N SER A 28 -29.34 -22.92 43.79
CA SER A 28 -30.51 -23.66 43.27
C SER A 28 -31.86 -23.08 43.73
N SER A 29 -31.89 -22.41 44.89
CA SER A 29 -33.06 -21.71 45.43
C SER A 29 -33.47 -20.47 44.64
N ASN A 30 -32.62 -19.97 43.72
CA ASN A 30 -32.93 -18.85 42.85
C ASN A 30 -33.69 -19.26 41.58
N TRP A 31 -34.07 -20.54 41.49
CA TRP A 31 -34.74 -21.12 40.33
C TRP A 31 -36.01 -21.85 40.75
N SER A 32 -37.10 -21.63 40.02
CA SER A 32 -38.42 -22.21 40.34
C SER A 32 -38.43 -23.74 40.36
N ALA A 33 -37.59 -24.38 39.55
CA ALA A 33 -37.50 -25.83 39.40
C ALA A 33 -36.05 -26.35 39.60
N GLY A 34 -35.21 -25.60 40.31
CA GLY A 34 -33.78 -25.85 40.40
C GLY A 34 -32.98 -25.28 39.23
N ALA A 35 -31.66 -25.23 39.39
CA ALA A 35 -30.78 -24.60 38.41
C ALA A 35 -30.74 -25.39 37.08
N PRO A 36 -30.55 -24.72 35.92
CA PRO A 36 -30.48 -25.38 34.63
C PRO A 36 -29.32 -26.38 34.54
N ALA A 37 -29.65 -27.65 34.37
CA ALA A 37 -28.66 -28.75 34.39
C ALA A 37 -28.81 -29.74 33.23
N ALA A 38 -29.73 -29.51 32.28
CA ALA A 38 -30.00 -30.44 31.19
C ALA A 38 -30.19 -29.71 29.84
N ASP A 39 -29.88 -30.42 28.75
CA ASP A 39 -29.86 -29.89 27.39
C ASP A 39 -31.26 -29.61 26.82
N ASP A 40 -32.32 -29.97 27.53
CA ASP A 40 -33.72 -29.69 27.22
C ASP A 40 -34.35 -28.60 28.12
N THR A 41 -33.60 -28.05 29.08
CA THR A 41 -34.11 -27.07 30.03
C THR A 41 -34.14 -25.67 29.44
N ARG A 42 -35.25 -24.93 29.63
CA ARG A 42 -35.33 -23.49 29.28
C ARG A 42 -35.15 -22.64 30.54
N ALA A 43 -34.13 -21.80 30.55
CA ALA A 43 -33.82 -20.88 31.63
C ALA A 43 -34.41 -19.48 31.34
N LEU A 44 -35.48 -19.12 32.05
CA LEU A 44 -36.21 -17.87 31.83
C LEU A 44 -35.78 -16.81 32.86
N LEU A 45 -34.96 -15.84 32.47
CA LEU A 45 -34.39 -14.81 33.36
C LEU A 45 -35.36 -13.67 33.70
N GLY A 46 -36.44 -13.50 32.94
CA GLY A 46 -37.37 -12.39 33.12
C GLY A 46 -36.71 -11.03 32.89
N ALA A 47 -37.04 -10.04 33.72
CA ALA A 47 -36.45 -8.68 33.66
C ALA A 47 -35.30 -8.47 34.65
N ALA A 48 -34.88 -9.53 35.35
CA ALA A 48 -33.87 -9.44 36.38
C ALA A 48 -32.46 -9.37 35.79
N ASP A 49 -31.58 -8.67 36.48
CA ASP A 49 -30.14 -8.76 36.28
C ASP A 49 -29.61 -10.01 36.99
N THR A 50 -28.89 -10.85 36.24
CA THR A 50 -28.38 -12.13 36.74
C THR A 50 -26.90 -12.27 36.43
N GLU A 51 -26.19 -13.01 37.28
CA GLU A 51 -24.75 -13.24 37.16
C GLU A 51 -24.39 -14.72 37.33
N LEU A 52 -23.69 -15.25 36.35
CA LEU A 52 -23.00 -16.54 36.41
C LEU A 52 -21.55 -16.31 36.84
N ARG A 53 -21.24 -16.67 38.09
CA ARG A 53 -19.91 -16.49 38.69
C ARG A 53 -19.08 -17.77 38.75
N SER A 54 -19.75 -18.91 38.94
CA SER A 54 -19.13 -20.22 39.14
C SER A 54 -20.13 -21.34 38.85
N GLY A 55 -19.65 -22.58 38.71
CA GLY A 55 -20.48 -23.75 38.39
C GLY A 55 -20.53 -24.06 36.90
N ALA A 56 -21.15 -25.19 36.55
CA ALA A 56 -21.35 -25.64 35.18
C ALA A 56 -22.84 -25.86 34.94
N PHE A 57 -23.42 -25.16 33.96
CA PHE A 57 -24.84 -25.16 33.67
C PHE A 57 -25.11 -25.58 32.24
N ARG A 58 -26.27 -26.22 32.05
CA ARG A 58 -26.76 -26.66 30.75
C ARG A 58 -28.19 -26.20 30.54
N ALA A 59 -28.43 -25.57 29.39
CA ALA A 59 -29.75 -25.11 29.00
C ALA A 59 -29.93 -25.17 27.48
N ALA A 60 -31.09 -25.63 27.02
CA ALA A 60 -31.53 -25.53 25.63
C ALA A 60 -31.69 -24.08 25.19
N GLU A 61 -32.14 -23.23 26.11
CA GLU A 61 -32.42 -21.83 25.86
C GLU A 61 -32.22 -21.03 27.14
N VAL A 62 -31.62 -19.85 27.02
CA VAL A 62 -31.56 -18.83 28.07
C VAL A 62 -32.20 -17.57 27.53
N ARG A 63 -33.30 -17.11 28.12
CA ARG A 63 -34.06 -15.96 27.61
C ARG A 63 -34.35 -14.92 28.68
N GLY A 64 -34.10 -13.66 28.38
CA GLY A 64 -34.33 -12.57 29.33
C GLY A 64 -34.43 -11.18 28.70
N THR A 65 -35.08 -10.27 29.40
CA THR A 65 -35.14 -8.83 29.09
C THR A 65 -34.25 -8.00 30.01
N GLY A 66 -33.67 -8.61 31.05
CA GLY A 66 -32.63 -8.01 31.89
C GLY A 66 -31.22 -8.26 31.36
N ARG A 67 -30.22 -8.00 32.22
CA ARG A 67 -28.81 -8.25 31.93
C ARG A 67 -28.37 -9.64 32.38
N LEU A 68 -27.62 -10.34 31.52
CA LEU A 68 -26.83 -11.51 31.89
C LEU A 68 -25.36 -11.11 32.02
N THR A 69 -24.78 -11.34 33.20
CA THR A 69 -23.34 -11.19 33.43
C THR A 69 -22.70 -12.57 33.56
N VAL A 70 -21.59 -12.79 32.89
CA VAL A 70 -20.74 -13.98 33.05
C VAL A 70 -19.37 -13.52 33.51
N SER A 71 -19.04 -13.80 34.76
CA SER A 71 -17.76 -13.45 35.37
C SER A 71 -16.91 -14.70 35.68
N GLY A 72 -17.49 -15.89 35.57
CA GLY A 72 -16.83 -17.19 35.69
C GLY A 72 -17.80 -18.33 35.36
N GLY A 73 -17.46 -19.55 35.77
CA GLY A 73 -18.27 -20.73 35.48
C GLY A 73 -18.36 -21.08 34.00
N SER A 74 -19.21 -22.06 33.67
CA SER A 74 -19.50 -22.46 32.30
C SER A 74 -21.00 -22.59 32.05
N LEU A 75 -21.43 -22.10 30.90
CA LEU A 75 -22.78 -22.30 30.38
C LEU A 75 -22.68 -22.97 29.01
N SER A 76 -23.40 -24.08 28.86
CA SER A 76 -23.40 -24.86 27.63
C SER A 76 -24.81 -25.22 27.17
N GLY A 77 -24.96 -25.51 25.87
CA GLY A 77 -26.23 -25.98 25.29
C GLY A 77 -26.68 -25.17 24.08
N GLY A 78 -27.93 -24.73 24.08
CA GLY A 78 -28.58 -24.16 22.89
C GLY A 78 -28.36 -22.66 22.72
N ASN A 79 -29.41 -21.84 22.83
CA ASN A 79 -29.33 -20.41 22.46
C ASN A 79 -29.44 -19.50 23.68
N ILE A 80 -28.78 -18.34 23.63
CA ILE A 80 -28.98 -17.23 24.58
C ILE A 80 -29.64 -16.08 23.83
N GLU A 81 -30.74 -15.55 24.35
CA GLU A 81 -31.38 -14.32 23.89
C GLU A 81 -31.59 -13.37 25.08
N VAL A 82 -30.84 -12.27 25.13
CA VAL A 82 -30.89 -11.32 26.25
C VAL A 82 -30.94 -9.86 25.78
N GLN A 83 -31.43 -8.98 26.63
CA GLN A 83 -31.37 -7.53 26.36
C GLN A 83 -29.96 -6.97 26.58
N SER A 84 -29.23 -7.44 27.59
CA SER A 84 -27.85 -7.01 27.83
C SER A 84 -26.98 -8.18 28.24
N LEU A 85 -25.73 -8.16 27.76
CA LEU A 85 -24.73 -9.18 28.03
C LEU A 85 -23.43 -8.56 28.52
N HIS A 86 -22.93 -8.97 29.67
CA HIS A 86 -21.64 -8.54 30.19
C HIS A 86 -20.74 -9.76 30.38
N LEU A 87 -19.71 -9.89 29.55
CA LEU A 87 -18.72 -10.97 29.65
C LEU A 87 -17.43 -10.39 30.23
N ARG A 88 -16.99 -10.98 31.35
CA ARG A 88 -15.77 -10.61 32.09
C ARG A 88 -14.86 -11.80 32.38
N GLY A 89 -15.36 -13.01 32.12
CA GLY A 89 -14.70 -14.29 32.37
C GLY A 89 -15.62 -15.46 32.02
N GLY A 90 -15.17 -16.68 32.30
CA GLY A 90 -15.96 -17.90 32.14
C GLY A 90 -15.94 -18.48 30.73
N GLU A 91 -16.76 -19.52 30.54
CA GLU A 91 -16.87 -20.27 29.29
C GLU A 91 -18.32 -20.29 28.79
N LEU A 92 -18.50 -19.94 27.52
CA LEU A 92 -19.78 -20.01 26.81
C LEU A 92 -19.64 -21.00 25.65
N ASN A 93 -20.17 -22.20 25.84
CA ASN A 93 -20.27 -23.24 24.82
C ASN A 93 -21.73 -23.41 24.40
N VAL A 94 -22.26 -22.36 23.78
CA VAL A 94 -23.63 -22.30 23.31
C VAL A 94 -23.65 -22.16 21.80
N ARG A 95 -24.74 -22.55 21.15
CA ARG A 95 -24.87 -22.48 19.70
C ARG A 95 -24.89 -21.03 19.19
N GLN A 96 -25.68 -20.18 19.83
CA GLN A 96 -25.85 -18.79 19.42
C GLN A 96 -26.18 -17.90 20.62
N ILE A 97 -25.64 -16.69 20.62
CA ILE A 97 -25.96 -15.62 21.54
C ILE A 97 -26.52 -14.45 20.74
N THR A 98 -27.71 -14.00 21.10
CA THR A 98 -28.37 -12.82 20.52
C THR A 98 -28.51 -11.77 21.62
N VAL A 99 -27.95 -10.58 21.39
CA VAL A 99 -28.05 -9.45 22.33
C VAL A 99 -28.81 -8.32 21.66
N ASN A 100 -30.01 -8.03 22.17
CA ASN A 100 -30.90 -7.01 21.59
C ASN A 100 -30.50 -5.57 21.98
N GLY A 101 -29.73 -5.40 23.05
CA GLY A 101 -29.27 -4.11 23.57
C GLY A 101 -27.77 -4.08 23.79
N THR A 102 -27.33 -3.76 25.00
CA THR A 102 -25.91 -3.49 25.29
C THR A 102 -25.11 -4.75 25.57
N THR A 103 -23.98 -4.90 24.86
CA THR A 103 -22.96 -5.92 25.11
C THR A 103 -21.69 -5.27 25.67
N ARG A 104 -21.09 -5.85 26.70
CA ARG A 104 -19.74 -5.50 27.17
C ARG A 104 -18.86 -6.73 27.20
N LEU A 105 -17.75 -6.70 26.46
CA LEU A 105 -16.80 -7.79 26.35
C LEU A 105 -15.46 -7.35 26.95
N SER A 106 -15.03 -8.05 28.00
CA SER A 106 -13.81 -7.78 28.76
C SER A 106 -13.26 -9.08 29.34
N GLY A 107 -11.97 -9.11 29.67
CA GLY A 107 -11.33 -10.31 30.24
C GLY A 107 -11.26 -11.50 29.27
N ALA A 108 -10.61 -12.58 29.71
CA ALA A 108 -10.52 -13.81 28.94
C ALA A 108 -11.85 -14.56 28.97
N VAL A 109 -12.48 -14.75 27.81
CA VAL A 109 -13.76 -15.46 27.69
C VAL A 109 -13.61 -16.61 26.71
N GLY A 110 -13.88 -17.82 27.18
CA GLY A 110 -13.88 -19.01 26.33
C GLY A 110 -15.14 -19.09 25.49
N PHE A 111 -14.97 -19.18 24.18
CA PHE A 111 -16.03 -19.58 23.25
C PHE A 111 -15.61 -20.88 22.56
N ASP A 112 -16.60 -21.72 22.23
CA ASP A 112 -16.42 -22.95 21.47
C ASP A 112 -17.39 -22.96 20.29
N TYR A 113 -16.98 -22.33 19.18
CA TYR A 113 -17.75 -22.16 17.96
C TYR A 113 -19.12 -21.47 18.15
N THR A 114 -19.26 -20.65 19.20
CA THR A 114 -20.47 -19.88 19.46
C THR A 114 -20.64 -18.75 18.44
N LYS A 115 -21.85 -18.62 17.87
CA LYS A 115 -22.21 -17.46 17.04
C LYS A 115 -22.70 -16.29 17.89
N LEU A 116 -22.22 -15.08 17.62
CA LEU A 116 -22.64 -13.86 18.31
C LEU A 116 -23.44 -12.92 17.37
N ASP A 117 -24.68 -12.58 17.72
CA ASP A 117 -25.55 -11.61 17.02
C ASP A 117 -25.76 -10.38 17.90
N LEU A 118 -25.14 -9.27 17.50
CA LEU A 118 -25.06 -8.00 18.24
C LEU A 118 -25.98 -6.97 17.59
N ARG A 119 -27.07 -6.60 18.26
CA ARG A 119 -28.09 -5.70 17.68
C ARG A 119 -28.11 -4.29 18.30
N GLY A 120 -27.37 -4.08 19.37
CA GLY A 120 -27.20 -2.76 20.00
C GLY A 120 -25.72 -2.42 20.26
N ASP A 121 -25.49 -1.49 21.19
CA ASP A 121 -24.13 -1.02 21.49
C ASP A 121 -23.28 -2.12 22.11
N THR A 122 -22.12 -2.38 21.52
CA THR A 122 -21.16 -3.38 21.98
C THR A 122 -19.86 -2.69 22.33
N TYR A 123 -19.38 -2.88 23.56
CA TYR A 123 -18.11 -2.30 24.02
C TYR A 123 -17.08 -3.42 24.14
N LEU A 124 -16.02 -3.32 23.34
CA LEU A 124 -14.82 -4.14 23.49
C LEU A 124 -13.88 -3.37 24.42
N GLU A 125 -13.66 -3.90 25.62
CA GLU A 125 -12.85 -3.27 26.67
C GLU A 125 -11.50 -4.00 26.83
N GLY A 126 -10.56 -3.38 27.57
CA GLY A 126 -9.20 -3.90 27.72
C GLY A 126 -9.17 -5.32 28.31
N GLY A 127 -8.51 -6.23 27.61
CA GLY A 127 -8.29 -7.61 28.06
C GLY A 127 -9.28 -8.65 27.50
N PHE A 128 -10.16 -8.28 26.57
CA PHE A 128 -10.94 -9.27 25.82
C PHE A 128 -10.03 -10.06 24.88
N ASP A 129 -9.87 -11.34 25.19
CA ASP A 129 -9.27 -12.36 24.34
C ASP A 129 -10.33 -13.45 24.18
N SER A 130 -10.84 -13.61 22.95
CA SER A 130 -11.90 -14.55 22.68
C SER A 130 -11.33 -15.85 22.15
N GLY A 131 -11.80 -16.97 22.71
CA GLY A 131 -11.64 -18.28 22.05
C GLY A 131 -12.32 -18.34 20.67
N ALA A 132 -12.32 -19.53 20.08
CA ALA A 132 -12.87 -19.79 18.75
C ALA A 132 -14.36 -19.42 18.65
N LEU A 133 -14.69 -18.32 17.97
CA LEU A 133 -16.07 -17.98 17.62
C LEU A 133 -16.54 -18.79 16.40
N GLY A 134 -17.82 -19.12 16.36
CA GLY A 134 -18.49 -19.68 15.17
C GLY A 134 -18.96 -18.60 14.18
N GLY A 135 -18.64 -17.33 14.45
CA GLY A 135 -19.05 -16.17 13.65
C GLY A 135 -19.59 -15.02 14.51
N MET A 136 -19.57 -13.82 13.95
CA MET A 136 -20.08 -12.60 14.59
C MET A 136 -20.88 -11.78 13.60
N ALA A 137 -22.04 -11.28 14.02
CA ALA A 137 -22.87 -10.38 13.22
C ALA A 137 -23.14 -9.10 13.99
N VAL A 138 -22.74 -7.96 13.43
CA VAL A 138 -23.10 -6.62 13.92
C VAL A 138 -24.28 -6.13 13.09
N GLY A 139 -25.43 -5.98 13.73
CA GLY A 139 -26.67 -5.55 13.08
C GLY A 139 -26.60 -4.13 12.53
N ALA A 140 -27.47 -3.79 11.57
CA ALA A 140 -27.45 -2.50 10.86
C ALA A 140 -27.58 -1.26 11.77
N ASN A 141 -28.23 -1.40 12.92
CA ASN A 141 -28.40 -0.33 13.91
C ASN A 141 -27.46 -0.47 15.12
N ALA A 142 -26.54 -1.45 15.09
CA ALA A 142 -25.61 -1.71 16.18
C ALA A 142 -24.31 -0.90 16.00
N THR A 143 -23.71 -0.52 17.12
CA THR A 143 -22.39 0.12 17.15
C THR A 143 -21.42 -0.70 17.98
N VAL A 144 -20.30 -1.11 17.41
CA VAL A 144 -19.14 -1.65 18.14
C VAL A 144 -18.22 -0.49 18.51
N HIS A 145 -18.02 -0.30 19.80
CA HIS A 145 -17.08 0.61 20.42
C HIS A 145 -15.84 -0.18 20.85
N ASP A 146 -14.80 -0.13 20.04
CA ASP A 146 -13.56 -0.82 20.30
C ASP A 146 -12.57 0.10 21.03
N HIS A 147 -12.60 0.02 22.37
CA HIS A 147 -11.86 0.88 23.28
C HIS A 147 -10.56 0.25 23.77
N THR A 148 -10.17 -0.89 23.21
CA THR A 148 -9.18 -1.68 23.93
C THR A 148 -7.75 -1.13 23.77
N THR A 149 -6.96 -1.28 24.83
CA THR A 149 -5.71 -0.51 25.07
C THR A 149 -4.44 -1.34 24.96
N ARG A 150 -4.56 -2.66 24.73
CA ARG A 150 -3.45 -3.60 24.54
C ARG A 150 -3.72 -4.49 23.32
N ALA A 151 -2.71 -5.16 22.78
CA ALA A 151 -2.91 -6.09 21.67
C ALA A 151 -3.90 -7.21 22.04
N ARG A 152 -4.81 -7.55 21.12
CA ARG A 152 -5.80 -8.62 21.23
C ARG A 152 -6.20 -9.10 19.84
N SER A 153 -6.78 -10.29 19.77
CA SER A 153 -7.37 -10.80 18.55
C SER A 153 -8.71 -11.48 18.84
N VAL A 154 -9.57 -11.50 17.84
CA VAL A 154 -10.80 -12.29 17.81
C VAL A 154 -10.67 -13.30 16.70
N THR A 155 -10.58 -14.58 17.07
CA THR A 155 -10.52 -15.68 16.12
C THR A 155 -11.92 -16.20 15.79
N SER A 156 -12.27 -16.20 14.51
CA SER A 156 -13.56 -16.66 14.00
C SER A 156 -13.40 -17.79 12.99
N TRP A 157 -14.18 -18.85 13.20
CA TRP A 157 -14.27 -20.03 12.33
C TRP A 157 -15.54 -20.02 11.48
N GLY A 158 -16.39 -19.01 11.65
CA GLY A 158 -17.46 -18.67 10.73
C GLY A 158 -17.44 -17.19 10.38
N ASP A 159 -18.39 -16.76 9.54
CA ASP A 159 -18.36 -15.41 9.00
C ASP A 159 -18.49 -14.33 10.09
N THR A 160 -17.68 -13.29 9.94
CA THR A 160 -17.84 -12.03 10.66
C THR A 160 -18.42 -10.98 9.72
N THR A 161 -19.60 -10.47 10.06
CA THR A 161 -20.33 -9.51 9.23
C THR A 161 -20.58 -8.22 10.01
N ASN A 162 -20.23 -7.08 9.42
CA ASN A 162 -20.55 -5.76 9.95
C ASN A 162 -21.57 -5.07 9.05
N HIS A 163 -22.83 -5.02 9.47
CA HIS A 163 -23.86 -4.20 8.81
C HIS A 163 -24.04 -2.83 9.46
N GLY A 164 -23.56 -2.65 10.69
CA GLY A 164 -23.71 -1.43 11.48
C GLY A 164 -22.46 -0.56 11.44
N ARG A 165 -22.03 -0.11 12.61
CA ARG A 165 -20.87 0.77 12.75
C ARG A 165 -19.83 0.15 13.68
N TRP A 166 -18.58 0.09 13.25
CA TRP A 166 -17.44 -0.29 14.08
C TRP A 166 -16.53 0.91 14.26
N VAL A 167 -16.34 1.36 15.50
CA VAL A 167 -15.49 2.51 15.82
C VAL A 167 -14.36 2.06 16.74
N LYS A 168 -13.14 2.15 16.23
CA LYS A 168 -11.92 1.82 16.95
C LYS A 168 -11.28 3.09 17.51
N THR A 169 -11.31 3.25 18.83
CA THR A 169 -10.80 4.44 19.56
C THR A 169 -9.81 4.11 20.66
N GLY A 170 -9.58 2.85 21.01
CA GLY A 170 -8.53 2.50 21.97
C GLY A 170 -7.14 2.57 21.35
N ALA A 171 -6.13 3.03 22.09
CA ALA A 171 -4.75 3.14 21.58
C ALA A 171 -4.05 1.80 21.25
N GLY A 172 -4.60 0.66 21.69
CA GLY A 172 -4.02 -0.66 21.42
C GLY A 172 -4.33 -1.21 20.01
N SER A 173 -3.86 -2.44 19.74
CA SER A 173 -4.13 -3.15 18.48
C SER A 173 -5.28 -4.15 18.63
N SER A 174 -6.28 -4.12 17.75
CA SER A 174 -7.31 -5.17 17.61
C SER A 174 -7.04 -6.05 16.40
N GLY A 175 -7.11 -7.36 16.54
CA GLY A 175 -7.10 -8.33 15.45
C GLY A 175 -8.48 -8.94 15.21
N ILE A 176 -8.81 -9.20 13.96
CA ILE A 176 -9.91 -10.08 13.55
C ILE A 176 -9.32 -11.12 12.60
N GLU A 177 -9.32 -12.37 13.03
CA GLU A 177 -8.75 -13.50 12.29
C GLU A 177 -9.88 -14.42 11.83
N THR A 178 -9.91 -14.77 10.54
CA THR A 178 -10.90 -15.68 9.97
C THR A 178 -10.25 -16.93 9.42
N TYR A 179 -10.75 -18.10 9.84
CA TYR A 179 -10.23 -19.43 9.49
C TYR A 179 -11.27 -20.30 8.79
N SER A 180 -10.83 -21.41 8.18
CA SER A 180 -11.70 -22.47 7.64
C SER A 180 -12.79 -21.99 6.68
N LEU A 181 -12.40 -21.24 5.64
CA LEU A 181 -13.29 -20.69 4.61
C LEU A 181 -14.22 -19.57 5.10
N ALA A 182 -14.12 -19.14 6.36
CA ALA A 182 -14.85 -17.99 6.87
C ALA A 182 -14.39 -16.69 6.20
N GLY A 183 -15.26 -15.67 6.18
CA GLY A 183 -14.89 -14.33 5.74
C GLY A 183 -15.22 -13.23 6.73
N PHE A 184 -14.51 -12.12 6.60
CA PHE A 184 -14.88 -10.83 7.16
C PHE A 184 -15.55 -9.97 6.08
N TYR A 185 -16.76 -9.49 6.36
CA TYR A 185 -17.58 -8.72 5.43
C TYR A 185 -18.03 -7.40 6.06
N ASN A 186 -17.47 -6.28 5.61
CA ASN A 186 -17.95 -4.95 5.97
C ASN A 186 -19.00 -4.45 4.97
N ARG A 187 -20.24 -4.31 5.42
CA ARG A 187 -21.36 -3.72 4.68
C ARG A 187 -21.84 -2.39 5.26
N GLY A 188 -21.38 -2.06 6.45
CA GLY A 188 -21.70 -0.83 7.16
C GLY A 188 -20.53 0.15 7.13
N THR A 189 -20.12 0.61 8.30
CA THR A 189 -19.01 1.56 8.45
C THR A 189 -17.98 1.01 9.43
N ILE A 190 -16.70 1.11 9.06
CA ILE A 190 -15.55 0.92 9.95
C ILE A 190 -14.79 2.24 10.00
N GLU A 191 -14.56 2.74 11.22
CA GLU A 191 -13.76 3.93 11.49
C GLU A 191 -12.65 3.58 12.46
N VAL A 192 -11.41 3.61 11.98
CA VAL A 192 -10.22 3.51 12.81
C VAL A 192 -9.75 4.92 13.15
N ARG A 193 -9.95 5.32 14.41
CA ARG A 193 -9.63 6.67 14.90
C ARG A 193 -8.36 6.69 15.73
N GLU A 194 -8.05 5.60 16.43
CA GLU A 194 -6.84 5.46 17.25
C GLU A 194 -6.34 4.00 17.27
N GLY A 195 -5.04 3.85 17.54
CA GLY A 195 -4.37 2.55 17.59
C GLY A 195 -4.42 1.83 16.23
N SER A 196 -4.48 0.50 16.25
CA SER A 196 -4.52 -0.32 15.04
C SER A 196 -5.69 -1.30 14.98
N LEU A 197 -6.21 -1.55 13.78
CA LEU A 197 -7.18 -2.62 13.49
C LEU A 197 -6.64 -3.52 12.37
N ASN A 198 -6.38 -4.77 12.69
CA ASN A 198 -5.72 -5.72 11.82
C ASN A 198 -6.70 -6.83 11.45
N PHE A 199 -6.75 -7.19 10.18
CA PHE A 199 -7.51 -8.31 9.64
C PHE A 199 -6.54 -9.37 9.15
N TYR A 200 -6.82 -10.63 9.44
CA TYR A 200 -6.07 -11.74 8.87
C TYR A 200 -7.05 -12.79 8.33
N SER A 201 -6.92 -13.09 7.05
CA SER A 201 -7.71 -14.11 6.35
C SER A 201 -6.82 -15.31 6.05
N ASP A 202 -7.08 -16.44 6.70
CA ASP A 202 -6.35 -17.68 6.46
C ASP A 202 -6.69 -18.32 5.09
N ALA A 203 -6.17 -19.51 4.81
CA ALA A 203 -6.26 -20.12 3.50
C ALA A 203 -7.72 -20.27 3.03
N ASN A 204 -8.00 -19.76 1.82
CA ASN A 204 -9.33 -19.68 1.21
C ASN A 204 -10.38 -18.86 1.99
N ALA A 205 -9.98 -18.14 3.04
CA ALA A 205 -10.83 -17.18 3.73
C ALA A 205 -11.02 -15.91 2.87
N THR A 206 -11.82 -14.97 3.35
CA THR A 206 -12.18 -13.78 2.57
C THR A 206 -12.17 -12.51 3.39
N TRP A 207 -11.56 -11.45 2.88
CA TRP A 207 -11.78 -10.08 3.35
C TRP A 207 -12.57 -9.29 2.31
N GLY A 208 -13.68 -8.69 2.73
CA GLY A 208 -14.60 -7.98 1.88
C GLY A 208 -15.05 -6.64 2.44
N ASN A 209 -14.97 -5.59 1.61
CA ASN A 209 -15.55 -4.28 1.91
C ASN A 209 -16.59 -3.86 0.86
N GLU A 210 -17.85 -3.80 1.25
CA GLU A 210 -18.98 -3.25 0.49
C GLU A 210 -19.42 -1.88 1.04
N GLY A 211 -19.01 -1.54 2.27
CA GLY A 211 -19.35 -0.29 2.96
C GLY A 211 -18.25 0.76 2.97
N LEU A 212 -18.20 1.58 4.03
CA LEU A 212 -17.13 2.55 4.27
C LEU A 212 -16.07 1.94 5.18
N PHE A 213 -14.80 2.03 4.78
CA PHE A 213 -13.65 1.76 5.63
C PHE A 213 -12.75 2.99 5.70
N LYS A 214 -12.68 3.61 6.87
CA LYS A 214 -11.93 4.85 7.11
C LYS A 214 -10.82 4.64 8.13
N VAL A 215 -9.62 5.09 7.80
CA VAL A 215 -8.46 5.15 8.71
C VAL A 215 -8.08 6.60 8.91
N SER A 216 -8.21 7.08 10.15
CA SER A 216 -7.95 8.49 10.51
C SER A 216 -6.47 8.76 10.73
N GLN A 217 -6.07 10.04 10.66
CA GLN A 217 -4.71 10.47 10.95
C GLN A 217 -4.23 9.93 12.31
N GLY A 218 -3.00 9.38 12.33
CA GLY A 218 -2.39 8.79 13.53
C GLY A 218 -2.86 7.38 13.89
N ALA A 219 -3.86 6.84 13.18
CA ALA A 219 -4.29 5.45 13.30
C ALA A 219 -3.73 4.57 12.18
N SER A 220 -3.79 3.25 12.37
CA SER A 220 -3.41 2.29 11.34
C SER A 220 -4.39 1.14 11.17
N ALA A 221 -4.39 0.54 9.99
CA ALA A 221 -5.06 -0.72 9.75
C ALA A 221 -4.26 -1.59 8.79
N SER A 222 -4.44 -2.90 8.89
CA SER A 222 -3.84 -3.85 7.97
C SER A 222 -4.81 -4.95 7.56
N VAL A 223 -4.67 -5.42 6.33
CA VAL A 223 -5.35 -6.61 5.81
C VAL A 223 -4.27 -7.57 5.34
N GLY A 224 -4.07 -8.63 6.11
CA GLY A 224 -3.18 -9.74 5.80
C GLY A 224 -3.96 -10.92 5.25
N THR A 225 -3.38 -11.64 4.30
CA THR A 225 -4.00 -12.84 3.73
C THR A 225 -3.01 -13.99 3.61
N SER A 226 -3.54 -15.21 3.55
CA SER A 226 -2.81 -16.47 3.33
C SER A 226 -3.28 -17.13 2.02
N ARG A 227 -2.72 -18.30 1.72
CA ARG A 227 -2.94 -19.10 0.50
C ARG A 227 -4.38 -19.07 -0.02
N LEU A 228 -4.57 -18.65 -1.27
CA LEU A 228 -5.87 -18.60 -1.96
C LEU A 228 -6.96 -17.72 -1.30
N ALA A 229 -6.66 -16.91 -0.28
CA ALA A 229 -7.65 -16.03 0.33
C ALA A 229 -8.05 -14.89 -0.62
N ALA A 230 -9.32 -14.50 -0.62
CA ALA A 230 -9.82 -13.44 -1.50
C ALA A 230 -9.88 -12.09 -0.78
N THR A 231 -9.46 -11.02 -1.47
CA THR A 231 -9.57 -9.64 -0.98
C THR A 231 -10.34 -8.80 -1.98
N TYR A 232 -11.50 -8.25 -1.60
CA TYR A 232 -12.28 -7.40 -2.48
C TYR A 232 -12.80 -6.12 -1.82
N ASN A 233 -12.95 -5.10 -2.65
CA ASN A 233 -13.55 -3.82 -2.28
C ASN A 233 -14.56 -3.37 -3.35
N SER A 234 -15.83 -3.29 -3.00
CA SER A 234 -16.86 -2.63 -3.82
C SER A 234 -17.39 -1.34 -3.17
N GLY A 235 -17.01 -1.06 -1.93
CA GLY A 235 -17.37 0.14 -1.18
C GLY A 235 -16.38 1.29 -1.33
N ARG A 236 -16.18 2.06 -0.26
CA ARG A 236 -15.25 3.19 -0.21
C ARG A 236 -14.17 2.97 0.85
N ILE A 237 -12.93 3.23 0.48
CA ILE A 237 -11.77 3.25 1.38
C ILE A 237 -11.26 4.69 1.46
N GLU A 238 -11.14 5.21 2.69
CA GLU A 238 -10.57 6.54 2.98
C GLU A 238 -9.37 6.40 3.93
N VAL A 239 -8.22 6.90 3.53
CA VAL A 239 -6.96 6.76 4.27
C VAL A 239 -6.36 8.12 4.57
N ASP A 240 -6.52 8.60 5.80
CA ASP A 240 -5.81 9.75 6.36
C ASP A 240 -4.68 9.32 7.33
N GLY A 241 -4.73 8.07 7.81
CA GLY A 241 -3.68 7.40 8.59
C GLY A 241 -2.86 6.43 7.75
N ARG A 242 -2.58 5.22 8.26
CA ARG A 242 -1.86 4.18 7.50
C ARG A 242 -2.73 2.96 7.22
N LEU A 243 -2.85 2.54 5.98
CA LEU A 243 -3.49 1.28 5.59
C LEU A 243 -2.51 0.41 4.82
N SER A 244 -2.36 -0.85 5.22
CA SER A 244 -1.56 -1.82 4.47
C SER A 244 -2.39 -3.03 4.01
N PHE A 245 -2.14 -3.48 2.78
CA PHE A 245 -2.59 -4.75 2.27
C PHE A 245 -1.37 -5.66 2.06
N ASN A 246 -1.29 -6.74 2.84
CA ASN A 246 -0.28 -7.77 2.69
C ASN A 246 -0.95 -9.02 2.10
N LEU A 247 -0.80 -9.18 0.80
CA LEU A 247 -1.59 -10.09 -0.01
C LEU A 247 -0.79 -11.35 -0.29
N PHE A 248 -1.39 -12.54 -0.11
CA PHE A 248 -0.77 -13.83 -0.39
C PHE A 248 -1.49 -14.58 -1.53
N GLU A 249 -0.73 -14.93 -2.58
CA GLU A 249 -1.18 -15.47 -3.88
C GLU A 249 -2.20 -14.61 -4.64
N LYS A 250 -3.34 -14.25 -4.05
CA LYS A 250 -4.39 -13.48 -4.73
C LYS A 250 -4.31 -11.99 -4.40
N GLY A 251 -4.42 -11.19 -5.44
CA GLY A 251 -4.46 -9.73 -5.33
C GLY A 251 -5.76 -9.14 -4.74
N LEU A 252 -5.72 -7.83 -4.53
CA LEU A 252 -6.89 -7.01 -4.18
C LEU A 252 -7.71 -6.73 -5.44
N TYR A 253 -8.99 -7.08 -5.44
CA TYR A 253 -9.93 -6.69 -6.50
C TYR A 253 -10.87 -5.59 -6.01
N SER A 254 -10.69 -4.37 -6.50
CA SER A 254 -11.50 -3.21 -6.13
C SER A 254 -12.32 -2.68 -7.31
N THR A 255 -13.65 -2.73 -7.21
CA THR A 255 -14.57 -1.91 -8.04
C THR A 255 -14.98 -0.63 -7.32
N GLY A 256 -14.73 -0.55 -6.02
CA GLY A 256 -14.97 0.61 -5.17
C GLY A 256 -13.91 1.69 -5.30
N GLN A 257 -14.16 2.83 -4.64
CA GLN A 257 -13.26 3.98 -4.64
C GLN A 257 -12.21 3.88 -3.53
N VAL A 258 -10.98 4.25 -3.85
CA VAL A 258 -9.88 4.40 -2.88
C VAL A 258 -9.41 5.83 -2.89
N HIS A 259 -9.43 6.48 -1.73
CA HIS A 259 -8.94 7.84 -1.53
C HIS A 259 -7.88 7.85 -0.43
N VAL A 260 -6.68 8.30 -0.78
CA VAL A 260 -5.58 8.53 0.15
C VAL A 260 -5.44 10.04 0.34
N GLY A 261 -5.78 10.53 1.52
CA GLY A 261 -5.67 11.94 1.87
C GLY A 261 -4.22 12.36 2.10
N LYS A 262 -4.00 13.66 2.29
CA LYS A 262 -2.65 14.27 2.37
C LYS A 262 -1.72 13.69 3.44
N THR A 263 -2.28 13.22 4.55
CA THR A 263 -1.50 12.57 5.63
C THR A 263 -1.53 11.06 5.52
N GLY A 264 -2.28 10.53 4.56
CA GLY A 264 -2.52 9.12 4.34
C GLY A 264 -1.32 8.41 3.75
N GLN A 265 -1.14 7.16 4.17
CA GLN A 265 -0.21 6.21 3.57
C GLN A 265 -0.96 4.92 3.25
N LEU A 266 -0.91 4.50 1.99
CA LEU A 266 -1.42 3.22 1.52
C LEU A 266 -0.28 2.36 0.98
N ASP A 267 -0.02 1.24 1.64
CA ASP A 267 0.95 0.25 1.19
C ASP A 267 0.20 -0.97 0.64
N ILE A 268 0.42 -1.35 -0.61
CA ILE A 268 -0.09 -2.61 -1.16
C ILE A 268 1.10 -3.47 -1.56
N SER A 269 1.28 -4.57 -0.85
CA SER A 269 2.31 -5.57 -1.14
C SER A 269 1.63 -6.85 -1.62
N GLY A 270 1.94 -7.24 -2.86
CA GLY A 270 1.52 -8.49 -3.48
C GLY A 270 2.52 -9.61 -3.21
N ALA A 271 2.02 -10.85 -3.14
CA ALA A 271 2.82 -11.99 -2.73
C ALA A 271 3.76 -12.56 -3.78
N ILE A 272 4.85 -13.04 -3.20
CA ILE A 272 5.76 -14.10 -3.61
C ILE A 272 4.99 -15.32 -4.12
N TYR A 273 5.46 -15.87 -5.24
CA TYR A 273 5.26 -17.25 -5.66
C TYR A 273 3.96 -17.56 -6.43
N ILE A 274 4.12 -17.63 -7.77
CA ILE A 274 3.45 -18.45 -8.81
C ILE A 274 3.22 -17.58 -10.05
N GLU A 275 3.62 -18.10 -11.22
CA GLU A 275 3.40 -17.50 -12.55
C GLU A 275 1.96 -16.95 -12.67
N GLU A 276 1.84 -15.67 -13.03
CA GLU A 276 0.57 -14.99 -13.37
C GLU A 276 -0.38 -14.55 -12.23
N GLN A 277 0.11 -14.14 -11.06
CA GLN A 277 -0.78 -13.54 -10.05
C GLN A 277 -0.95 -12.00 -10.20
N PRO A 278 -2.18 -11.48 -10.15
CA PRO A 278 -2.44 -10.04 -10.13
C PRO A 278 -2.08 -9.45 -8.76
N GLY A 279 -1.36 -8.33 -8.72
CA GLY A 279 -1.07 -7.57 -7.51
C GLY A 279 -2.33 -6.92 -6.94
N ALA A 280 -2.83 -5.87 -7.61
CA ALA A 280 -4.16 -5.34 -7.32
C ALA A 280 -4.83 -4.79 -8.58
N THR A 281 -6.14 -4.89 -8.65
CA THR A 281 -6.96 -4.30 -9.71
C THR A 281 -7.91 -3.28 -9.10
N LEU A 282 -7.67 -1.98 -9.32
CA LEU A 282 -8.44 -0.85 -8.83
C LEU A 282 -9.29 -0.24 -9.96
N ARG A 283 -10.41 -0.88 -10.30
CA ARG A 283 -11.34 -0.42 -11.37
C ARG A 283 -12.16 0.81 -10.99
N GLY A 284 -12.40 1.03 -9.70
CA GLY A 284 -13.11 2.22 -9.21
C GLY A 284 -12.25 3.49 -9.17
N GLY A 285 -10.96 3.37 -9.52
CA GLY A 285 -9.98 4.46 -9.49
C GLY A 285 -9.25 4.59 -8.16
N LEU A 286 -8.12 5.30 -8.21
CA LEU A 286 -7.30 5.67 -7.06
C LEU A 286 -7.09 7.19 -7.07
N HIS A 287 -7.52 7.86 -6.01
CA HIS A 287 -7.18 9.26 -5.77
C HIS A 287 -6.12 9.32 -4.67
N ASN A 288 -4.94 9.84 -4.99
CA ASN A 288 -3.79 9.89 -4.12
C ASN A 288 -3.33 11.35 -3.91
N ASP A 289 -3.61 11.90 -2.73
CA ASP A 289 -3.04 13.17 -2.25
C ASP A 289 -1.93 12.95 -1.21
N GLY A 290 -1.72 11.70 -0.77
CA GLY A 290 -0.78 11.31 0.28
C GLY A 290 0.37 10.48 -0.28
N LYS A 291 0.59 9.29 0.29
CA LYS A 291 1.63 8.36 -0.15
C LYS A 291 1.05 7.01 -0.51
N VAL A 292 1.41 6.50 -1.68
CA VAL A 292 1.05 5.15 -2.14
C VAL A 292 2.32 4.39 -2.49
N THR A 293 2.46 3.19 -1.94
CA THR A 293 3.54 2.26 -2.29
C THR A 293 2.93 1.00 -2.86
N LEU A 294 3.31 0.63 -4.09
CA LEU A 294 2.97 -0.65 -4.71
C LEU A 294 4.23 -1.49 -4.81
N THR A 295 4.22 -2.65 -4.17
CA THR A 295 5.41 -3.52 -4.09
C THR A 295 5.02 -4.94 -4.42
N SER A 296 5.93 -5.63 -5.09
CA SER A 296 5.97 -7.09 -5.08
C SER A 296 7.28 -7.54 -4.46
N GLU A 297 7.19 -8.55 -3.60
CA GLU A 297 8.37 -9.11 -2.96
C GLU A 297 9.03 -10.11 -3.93
N ILE A 298 10.29 -9.86 -4.27
CA ILE A 298 11.13 -10.79 -5.04
C ILE A 298 11.68 -11.81 -4.05
N ASP A 299 11.39 -13.09 -4.24
CA ASP A 299 12.06 -14.17 -3.52
C ASP A 299 13.53 -14.20 -3.95
N ASP A 300 14.47 -14.25 -3.00
CA ASP A 300 15.91 -14.36 -3.24
C ASP A 300 16.28 -15.56 -4.15
N ASN A 301 15.39 -16.55 -4.29
CA ASN A 301 15.56 -17.70 -5.19
C ASN A 301 15.14 -17.42 -6.65
N TRP A 302 14.62 -16.24 -6.98
CA TRP A 302 14.22 -15.85 -8.34
C TRP A 302 15.23 -14.86 -8.95
N PRO A 303 16.15 -15.32 -9.81
CA PRO A 303 17.11 -14.45 -10.49
C PRO A 303 16.53 -13.76 -11.73
N GLY A 304 15.20 -13.66 -11.86
CA GLY A 304 14.56 -13.17 -13.07
C GLY A 304 14.68 -11.65 -13.22
N ASP A 305 14.93 -11.21 -14.45
CA ASP A 305 15.06 -9.81 -14.85
C ASP A 305 13.69 -9.12 -15.11
N GLU A 306 12.58 -9.69 -14.63
CA GLU A 306 11.22 -9.24 -14.93
C GLU A 306 10.45 -8.78 -13.67
N PRO A 307 9.57 -7.76 -13.78
CA PRO A 307 8.68 -7.35 -12.69
C PRO A 307 7.81 -8.51 -12.19
N VAL A 308 7.63 -8.59 -10.87
CA VAL A 308 6.73 -9.58 -10.27
C VAL A 308 5.36 -8.94 -10.02
N GLY A 309 4.30 -9.62 -10.47
CA GLY A 309 2.92 -9.18 -10.27
C GLY A 309 2.52 -7.94 -11.08
N THR A 310 1.21 -7.73 -11.21
CA THR A 310 0.66 -6.59 -11.95
C THR A 310 -0.41 -5.85 -11.16
N TYR A 311 -0.22 -4.55 -11.01
CA TYR A 311 -1.18 -3.59 -10.52
C TYR A 311 -1.89 -2.94 -11.70
N THR A 312 -3.22 -2.88 -11.68
CA THR A 312 -4.02 -2.24 -12.72
C THR A 312 -4.92 -1.19 -12.11
N ILE A 313 -4.84 0.06 -12.56
CA ILE A 313 -5.74 1.14 -12.15
C ILE A 313 -6.62 1.52 -13.34
N GLY A 314 -7.92 1.27 -13.19
CA GLY A 314 -8.93 1.56 -14.20
C GLY A 314 -9.87 2.71 -13.81
N GLY A 315 -10.99 2.81 -14.51
CA GLY A 315 -12.03 3.81 -14.24
C GLY A 315 -11.53 5.24 -14.50
N PRO A 316 -11.66 6.18 -13.54
CA PRO A 316 -11.11 7.53 -13.69
C PRO A 316 -9.57 7.57 -13.69
N GLY A 317 -8.90 6.44 -13.45
CA GLY A 317 -7.44 6.31 -13.45
C GLY A 317 -6.80 6.66 -12.10
N LEU A 318 -5.51 6.99 -12.16
CA LEU A 318 -4.75 7.55 -11.05
C LEU A 318 -4.89 9.08 -11.09
N THR A 319 -5.32 9.67 -9.98
CA THR A 319 -5.51 11.13 -9.84
C THR A 319 -4.94 11.61 -8.51
N GLY A 320 -4.75 12.92 -8.38
CA GLY A 320 -4.23 13.56 -7.16
C GLY A 320 -2.77 14.00 -7.31
N SER A 321 -2.23 14.58 -6.25
CA SER A 321 -0.88 15.18 -6.22
C SER A 321 0.08 14.51 -5.24
N GLY A 322 -0.26 13.31 -4.76
CA GLY A 322 0.54 12.56 -3.80
C GLY A 322 1.72 11.82 -4.41
N ASP A 323 2.54 11.24 -3.54
CA ASP A 323 3.69 10.41 -3.90
C ASP A 323 3.22 9.00 -4.27
N LEU A 324 3.75 8.46 -5.36
CA LEU A 324 3.55 7.09 -5.82
C LEU A 324 4.91 6.41 -6.03
N THR A 325 5.17 5.34 -5.29
CA THR A 325 6.36 4.51 -5.45
C THR A 325 5.98 3.13 -5.95
N ILE A 326 6.59 2.69 -7.04
CA ILE A 326 6.43 1.38 -7.66
C ILE A 326 7.75 0.62 -7.49
N VAL A 327 7.71 -0.54 -6.84
CA VAL A 327 8.92 -1.32 -6.53
C VAL A 327 8.77 -2.74 -7.06
N ASN A 328 9.66 -3.13 -7.97
CA ASN A 328 9.79 -4.51 -8.48
C ASN A 328 8.49 -5.12 -9.03
N THR A 329 7.61 -4.28 -9.59
CA THR A 329 6.29 -4.70 -10.06
C THR A 329 5.83 -3.90 -11.26
N LYS A 330 4.83 -4.42 -11.97
CA LYS A 330 4.20 -3.76 -13.10
C LYS A 330 3.00 -2.94 -12.67
N LEU A 331 2.92 -1.68 -13.09
CA LEU A 331 1.74 -0.83 -13.00
C LEU A 331 1.14 -0.62 -14.40
N VAL A 332 -0.14 -0.89 -14.57
CA VAL A 332 -0.90 -0.62 -15.80
C VAL A 332 -1.97 0.43 -15.52
N VAL A 333 -1.91 1.57 -16.20
CA VAL A 333 -2.88 2.66 -16.08
C VAL A 333 -3.37 3.12 -17.45
N ALA A 334 -4.63 3.56 -17.53
CA ALA A 334 -5.16 4.09 -18.80
C ALA A 334 -4.58 5.46 -19.16
N LYS A 335 -4.39 6.31 -18.15
CA LYS A 335 -3.81 7.65 -18.25
C LYS A 335 -3.02 7.93 -16.98
N LEU A 336 -1.94 8.69 -17.13
CA LEU A 336 -1.13 9.16 -16.02
C LEU A 336 -1.10 10.69 -16.04
N HIS A 337 -1.50 11.32 -14.94
CA HIS A 337 -1.28 12.74 -14.71
C HIS A 337 -0.56 12.88 -13.37
N ASN A 338 0.76 12.99 -13.43
CA ASN A 338 1.60 13.16 -12.25
C ASN A 338 1.69 14.64 -11.88
N GLN A 339 1.24 14.99 -10.66
CA GLN A 339 1.41 16.32 -10.06
C GLN A 339 2.26 16.27 -8.78
N GLY A 340 2.58 15.06 -8.30
CA GLY A 340 3.36 14.81 -7.09
C GLY A 340 4.71 14.21 -7.46
N GLN A 341 5.08 13.12 -6.79
CA GLN A 341 6.28 12.35 -7.10
C GLN A 341 5.90 10.95 -7.58
N LEU A 342 6.50 10.49 -8.69
CA LEU A 342 6.42 9.13 -9.18
C LEU A 342 7.83 8.53 -9.17
N ASP A 343 8.03 7.46 -8.40
CA ASP A 343 9.28 6.72 -8.37
C ASP A 343 9.05 5.30 -8.89
N ALA A 344 9.77 4.93 -9.96
CA ALA A 344 9.86 3.56 -10.45
C ALA A 344 11.23 2.99 -10.06
N VAL A 345 11.23 1.99 -9.16
CA VAL A 345 12.41 1.50 -8.45
C VAL A 345 12.63 0.01 -8.72
N GLY A 346 13.90 -0.37 -8.92
CA GLY A 346 14.29 -1.75 -9.21
C GLY A 346 13.69 -2.21 -10.54
N LEU A 347 13.09 -3.40 -10.58
CA LEU A 347 12.47 -3.97 -11.79
C LEU A 347 11.07 -3.41 -12.07
N ALA A 348 10.79 -2.15 -11.70
CA ALA A 348 9.47 -1.57 -11.89
C ALA A 348 9.15 -1.32 -13.37
N GLU A 349 7.93 -1.66 -13.80
CA GLU A 349 7.44 -1.36 -15.16
C GLU A 349 6.16 -0.53 -15.07
N VAL A 350 6.16 0.70 -15.57
CA VAL A 350 4.98 1.58 -15.61
C VAL A 350 4.44 1.64 -17.04
N GLN A 351 3.31 0.98 -17.29
CA GLN A 351 2.64 0.96 -18.59
C GLN A 351 1.41 1.89 -18.60
N VAL A 352 1.50 2.96 -19.37
CA VAL A 352 0.42 3.92 -19.61
C VAL A 352 -0.17 3.64 -20.99
N ALA A 353 -1.44 3.22 -21.05
CA ALA A 353 -2.09 2.86 -22.32
C ALA A 353 -2.34 4.06 -23.25
N GLY A 354 -2.28 5.28 -22.73
CA GLY A 354 -2.41 6.52 -23.48
C GLY A 354 -1.31 7.51 -23.10
N ASP A 355 -1.70 8.76 -22.88
CA ASP A 355 -0.76 9.84 -22.58
C ASP A 355 -0.35 9.86 -21.10
N ALA A 356 0.93 10.17 -20.88
CA ALA A 356 1.52 10.46 -19.58
C ALA A 356 1.87 11.95 -19.52
N LEU A 357 1.18 12.69 -18.66
CA LEU A 357 1.47 14.09 -18.36
C LEU A 357 2.20 14.18 -17.01
N ASN A 358 3.39 14.76 -17.02
CA ASN A 358 4.16 15.08 -15.83
C ASN A 358 4.18 16.60 -15.59
N THR A 359 3.71 17.00 -14.42
CA THR A 359 3.82 18.37 -13.88
C THR A 359 4.48 18.39 -12.50
N GLY A 360 4.96 17.24 -12.03
CA GLY A 360 5.67 17.05 -10.78
C GLY A 360 7.02 16.38 -11.04
N LYS A 361 7.38 15.41 -10.19
CA LYS A 361 8.65 14.70 -10.26
C LYS A 361 8.48 13.26 -10.71
N VAL A 362 9.31 12.80 -11.62
CA VAL A 362 9.41 11.40 -12.06
C VAL A 362 10.84 10.95 -11.87
N SER A 363 11.05 9.80 -11.20
CA SER A 363 12.33 9.11 -11.11
C SER A 363 12.17 7.70 -11.67
N ILE A 364 13.03 7.32 -12.60
CA ILE A 364 13.07 5.99 -13.19
C ILE A 364 14.48 5.44 -12.93
N ASP A 365 14.58 4.49 -12.00
CA ASP A 365 15.86 3.85 -11.64
C ASP A 365 16.40 2.98 -12.78
N ASP A 366 17.67 2.58 -12.69
CA ASP A 366 18.45 1.90 -13.74
C ASP A 366 17.79 0.67 -14.37
N ALA A 367 17.10 -0.15 -13.58
CA ALA A 367 16.40 -1.34 -14.05
C ALA A 367 14.90 -1.12 -14.31
N ALA A 368 14.40 0.09 -14.11
CA ALA A 368 12.99 0.43 -14.25
C ALA A 368 12.65 0.95 -15.65
N GLU A 369 11.39 0.79 -16.03
CA GLU A 369 10.88 1.22 -17.33
C GLU A 369 9.56 1.99 -17.21
N LEU A 370 9.40 3.02 -18.04
CA LEU A 370 8.12 3.70 -18.27
C LEU A 370 7.76 3.63 -19.76
N HIS A 371 6.55 3.16 -20.04
CA HIS A 371 5.97 3.05 -21.37
C HIS A 371 4.72 3.92 -21.48
N ALA A 372 4.64 4.78 -22.50
CA ALA A 372 3.47 5.61 -22.78
C ALA A 372 3.26 5.76 -24.30
N ALA A 373 2.08 6.19 -24.74
CA ALA A 373 1.92 6.60 -26.15
C ALA A 373 2.59 7.96 -26.40
N THR A 374 2.40 8.90 -25.47
CA THR A 374 3.08 10.18 -25.45
C THR A 374 3.46 10.52 -24.02
N TYR A 375 4.70 10.95 -23.82
CA TYR A 375 5.16 11.53 -22.57
C TYR A 375 5.27 13.05 -22.73
N THR A 376 4.67 13.81 -21.83
CA THR A 376 4.74 15.27 -21.84
C THR A 376 5.13 15.78 -20.46
N GLN A 377 6.20 16.56 -20.37
CA GLN A 377 6.58 17.28 -19.17
C GLN A 377 6.27 18.77 -19.34
N GLN A 378 5.57 19.34 -18.35
CA GLN A 378 5.12 20.72 -18.32
C GLN A 378 5.29 21.34 -16.93
N GLY A 379 5.59 22.63 -16.86
CA GLY A 379 5.78 23.38 -15.63
C GLY A 379 7.24 23.52 -15.22
N ALA A 380 7.62 24.73 -14.86
CA ALA A 380 8.98 25.09 -14.43
C ALA A 380 9.54 24.24 -13.27
N ASP A 381 8.68 23.74 -12.38
CA ASP A 381 9.09 22.89 -11.24
C ASP A 381 9.06 21.39 -11.56
N ALA A 382 8.62 21.01 -12.77
CA ALA A 382 8.57 19.62 -13.17
C ALA A 382 9.98 19.06 -13.41
N GLU A 383 10.18 17.81 -13.01
CA GLU A 383 11.47 17.12 -13.10
C GLU A 383 11.26 15.68 -13.57
N THR A 384 12.06 15.23 -14.53
CA THR A 384 12.24 13.80 -14.82
C THR A 384 13.69 13.45 -14.60
N ARG A 385 13.98 12.45 -13.78
CA ARG A 385 15.28 11.82 -13.64
C ARG A 385 15.21 10.42 -14.25
N LEU A 386 16.06 10.18 -15.23
CA LEU A 386 16.10 8.95 -16.00
C LEU A 386 17.45 8.26 -15.82
N ASP A 387 17.47 7.23 -15.01
CA ASP A 387 18.58 6.28 -14.91
C ASP A 387 18.22 4.97 -15.67
N GLY A 388 16.92 4.65 -15.82
CA GLY A 388 16.36 3.54 -16.61
C GLY A 388 15.78 3.93 -17.98
N ARG A 389 14.71 3.25 -18.44
CA ARG A 389 14.16 3.45 -19.80
C ARG A 389 12.84 4.21 -19.82
N LEU A 390 12.72 5.12 -20.79
CA LEU A 390 11.46 5.79 -21.14
C LEU A 390 11.13 5.54 -22.61
N THR A 391 10.04 4.82 -22.87
CA THR A 391 9.54 4.49 -24.20
C THR A 391 8.23 5.21 -24.47
N ALA A 392 8.19 6.04 -25.51
CA ALA A 392 6.94 6.60 -26.01
C ALA A 392 7.06 7.01 -27.47
N ASP A 393 5.99 6.93 -28.27
CA ASP A 393 6.04 7.36 -29.68
C ASP A 393 6.53 8.82 -29.79
N LYS A 394 6.15 9.65 -28.81
CA LYS A 394 6.59 11.03 -28.66
C LYS A 394 6.91 11.37 -27.21
N ILE A 395 8.04 12.05 -27.00
CA ILE A 395 8.50 12.57 -25.72
C ILE A 395 8.66 14.08 -25.87
N VAL A 396 7.90 14.86 -25.11
CA VAL A 396 7.91 16.33 -25.17
C VAL A 396 8.29 16.87 -23.80
N VAL A 397 9.35 17.66 -23.73
CA VAL A 397 9.74 18.39 -22.53
C VAL A 397 9.54 19.87 -22.83
N GLU A 398 8.39 20.42 -22.43
CA GLU A 398 8.07 21.82 -22.72
C GLU A 398 8.78 22.76 -21.74
N GLU A 399 8.82 22.39 -20.46
CA GLU A 399 9.43 23.17 -19.39
C GLU A 399 10.10 22.26 -18.34
N GLY A 400 10.90 22.87 -17.47
CA GLY A 400 11.44 22.22 -16.28
C GLY A 400 12.70 21.41 -16.57
N ARG A 401 13.05 20.51 -15.66
CA ARG A 401 14.32 19.78 -15.71
C ARG A 401 14.14 18.36 -16.25
N PHE A 402 14.96 17.97 -17.20
CA PHE A 402 15.06 16.59 -17.68
C PHE A 402 16.49 16.11 -17.44
N ALA A 403 16.70 15.27 -16.43
CA ALA A 403 18.01 14.76 -16.03
C ALA A 403 18.17 13.31 -16.48
N VAL A 404 19.30 13.00 -17.10
CA VAL A 404 19.67 11.65 -17.52
C VAL A 404 20.95 11.28 -16.77
N GLY A 405 20.87 10.23 -15.97
CA GLY A 405 22.01 9.71 -15.22
C GLY A 405 23.01 8.96 -16.11
N PRO A 406 24.10 8.47 -15.51
CA PRO A 406 25.14 7.78 -16.25
C PRO A 406 24.63 6.41 -16.69
N ALA A 407 24.38 6.25 -17.99
CA ALA A 407 24.20 4.93 -18.55
C ALA A 407 25.53 4.17 -18.45
N TRP A 408 25.56 3.03 -17.77
CA TRP A 408 26.72 2.12 -17.81
C TRP A 408 26.80 1.42 -19.18
N ASN A 409 25.67 1.33 -19.86
CA ASN A 409 25.50 0.85 -21.21
C ASN A 409 24.36 1.63 -21.92
N PRO A 410 24.66 2.42 -22.97
CA PRO A 410 23.67 3.23 -23.69
C PRO A 410 22.59 2.40 -24.40
N LEU A 411 22.78 1.08 -24.55
CA LEU A 411 21.76 0.16 -25.08
C LEU A 411 20.92 -0.52 -24.00
N LYS A 412 21.23 -0.35 -22.71
CA LYS A 412 20.55 -1.08 -21.63
C LYS A 412 20.03 -0.24 -20.47
N ASP A 413 20.68 0.86 -20.12
CA ASP A 413 20.46 1.48 -18.81
C ASP A 413 19.61 2.75 -18.93
N ALA A 414 20.16 3.88 -19.42
CA ALA A 414 19.35 5.08 -19.70
C ALA A 414 19.07 5.26 -21.20
N ALA A 415 17.82 5.08 -21.63
CA ALA A 415 17.44 5.22 -23.03
C ALA A 415 16.08 5.91 -23.22
N LEU A 416 16.02 6.80 -24.22
CA LEU A 416 14.78 7.34 -24.76
C LEU A 416 14.44 6.59 -26.05
N ILE A 417 13.26 6.01 -26.13
CA ILE A 417 12.78 5.33 -27.34
C ILE A 417 11.58 6.09 -27.88
N GLY A 418 11.73 6.65 -29.08
CA GLY A 418 10.77 7.48 -29.80
C GLY A 418 11.23 8.91 -30.08
N ASP A 419 10.35 9.73 -30.66
CA ASP A 419 10.70 11.09 -31.09
C ASP A 419 10.70 12.06 -29.90
N VAL A 420 11.82 12.74 -29.67
CA VAL A 420 12.05 13.64 -28.54
C VAL A 420 12.04 15.09 -29.00
N SER A 421 11.34 15.96 -28.26
CA SER A 421 11.34 17.41 -28.46
C SER A 421 11.58 18.12 -27.14
N LEU A 422 12.59 18.99 -27.11
CA LEU A 422 12.85 19.91 -26.02
C LEU A 422 12.28 21.29 -26.39
N GLY A 423 11.61 21.94 -25.44
CA GLY A 423 11.12 23.31 -25.53
C GLY A 423 12.18 24.34 -25.12
N ASP A 424 11.88 25.60 -25.37
CA ASP A 424 12.75 26.75 -25.05
C ASP A 424 12.99 26.93 -23.55
N ASP A 425 11.99 26.58 -22.72
CA ASP A 425 12.08 26.64 -21.26
C ASP A 425 12.53 25.31 -20.61
N ALA A 426 13.01 24.34 -21.40
CA ALA A 426 13.51 23.07 -20.90
C ALA A 426 14.99 23.13 -20.51
N LEU A 427 15.37 22.45 -19.42
CA LEU A 427 16.75 22.23 -19.02
C LEU A 427 17.11 20.74 -19.08
N LEU A 428 17.93 20.35 -20.05
CA LEU A 428 18.51 19.01 -20.14
C LEU A 428 19.76 18.92 -19.26
N THR A 429 19.77 18.03 -18.27
CA THR A 429 20.97 17.70 -17.48
C THR A 429 21.50 16.33 -17.91
N LEU A 430 22.77 16.26 -18.30
CA LEU A 430 23.43 15.02 -18.71
C LEU A 430 24.57 14.67 -17.76
N GLU A 431 24.60 13.46 -17.23
CA GLU A 431 25.77 12.89 -16.59
C GLU A 431 26.56 12.04 -17.60
N VAL A 432 27.75 12.50 -17.98
CA VAL A 432 28.57 11.87 -19.01
C VAL A 432 29.69 11.08 -18.34
N SER A 433 29.82 9.82 -18.72
CA SER A 433 30.89 8.91 -18.30
C SER A 433 31.73 8.44 -19.51
N GLU A 434 32.74 7.61 -19.28
CA GLU A 434 33.51 6.97 -20.35
C GLU A 434 32.65 6.04 -21.25
N TRP A 435 31.48 5.63 -20.76
CA TRP A 435 30.58 4.68 -21.40
C TRP A 435 29.43 5.33 -22.19
N GLY A 436 29.30 6.66 -22.16
CA GLY A 436 28.41 7.40 -23.05
C GLY A 436 27.62 8.54 -22.41
N GLY A 437 26.87 9.24 -23.26
CA GLY A 437 25.87 10.24 -22.91
C GLY A 437 24.45 9.77 -23.23
N LEU A 438 23.54 10.69 -23.55
CA LEU A 438 22.14 10.38 -23.86
C LEU A 438 22.01 9.68 -25.23
N TYR A 439 21.36 8.51 -25.25
CA TYR A 439 20.96 7.82 -26.47
C TYR A 439 19.45 7.94 -26.70
N VAL A 440 19.07 8.32 -27.92
CA VAL A 440 17.70 8.44 -28.40
C VAL A 440 17.50 7.50 -29.60
N ASP A 441 16.62 6.51 -29.46
CA ASP A 441 16.16 5.71 -30.59
C ASP A 441 14.94 6.37 -31.24
N GLY A 442 15.22 7.39 -32.06
CA GLY A 442 14.21 8.27 -32.66
C GLY A 442 14.83 9.57 -33.15
N SER A 443 14.00 10.50 -33.62
CA SER A 443 14.45 11.86 -33.94
C SER A 443 14.53 12.73 -32.68
N LEU A 444 15.44 13.71 -32.68
CA LEU A 444 15.56 14.67 -31.59
C LEU A 444 15.52 16.11 -32.11
N SER A 445 14.60 16.91 -31.57
CA SER A 445 14.53 18.35 -31.75
C SER A 445 15.06 19.07 -30.50
N LEU A 446 16.13 19.84 -30.67
CA LEU A 446 16.79 20.60 -29.63
C LEU A 446 16.31 22.05 -29.60
N ASP A 447 15.99 22.49 -28.39
CA ASP A 447 15.78 23.88 -27.98
C ASP A 447 16.23 23.99 -26.50
N GLY A 448 16.13 25.19 -25.91
CA GLY A 448 16.39 25.42 -24.49
C GLY A 448 17.84 25.17 -24.05
N ASP A 449 18.03 24.85 -22.78
CA ASP A 449 19.35 24.82 -22.14
C ASP A 449 19.85 23.39 -21.89
N VAL A 450 21.18 23.20 -21.95
CA VAL A 450 21.84 21.96 -21.53
C VAL A 450 22.94 22.20 -20.50
N TYR A 451 22.97 21.34 -19.47
CA TYR A 451 24.06 21.24 -18.51
C TYR A 451 24.70 19.85 -18.57
N VAL A 452 26.00 19.79 -18.86
CA VAL A 452 26.76 18.54 -18.97
C VAL A 452 27.70 18.37 -17.77
N SER A 453 27.42 17.37 -16.94
CA SER A 453 28.28 16.95 -15.84
C SER A 453 29.23 15.84 -16.31
N PHE A 454 30.52 16.16 -16.41
CA PHE A 454 31.56 15.17 -16.69
C PHE A 454 31.94 14.45 -15.39
N LEU A 455 31.66 13.15 -15.32
CA LEU A 455 32.09 12.31 -14.21
C LEU A 455 33.62 12.15 -14.22
N SER A 456 34.23 11.98 -13.04
CA SER A 456 35.61 12.35 -12.67
C SER A 456 36.77 11.58 -13.35
N ALA A 457 36.61 11.12 -14.59
CA ALA A 457 37.63 10.42 -15.37
C ALA A 457 37.74 10.87 -16.84
N LEU A 458 36.91 11.82 -17.30
CA LEU A 458 36.94 12.25 -18.70
C LEU A 458 38.10 13.22 -18.94
N GLY A 459 39.16 12.70 -19.56
CA GLY A 459 40.31 13.50 -20.01
C GLY A 459 39.99 14.38 -21.21
N GLU A 460 41.03 15.07 -21.69
CA GLU A 460 40.99 15.77 -22.98
C GLU A 460 40.55 14.82 -24.11
N GLY A 461 39.72 15.29 -25.02
CA GLY A 461 39.17 14.45 -26.07
C GLY A 461 37.84 14.97 -26.62
N THR A 462 37.31 14.24 -27.60
CA THR A 462 35.95 14.47 -28.10
C THR A 462 35.03 13.45 -27.49
N HIS A 463 34.01 13.93 -26.79
CA HIS A 463 33.05 13.11 -26.07
C HIS A 463 31.68 13.27 -26.73
N ARG A 464 31.09 12.16 -27.17
CA ARG A 464 29.71 12.16 -27.64
C ARG A 464 28.78 12.20 -26.44
N VAL A 465 28.10 13.33 -26.27
CA VAL A 465 27.19 13.54 -25.13
C VAL A 465 25.74 13.23 -25.48
N LEU A 466 25.43 13.19 -26.78
CA LEU A 466 24.10 12.90 -27.28
C LEU A 466 24.18 12.18 -28.64
N GLU A 467 23.32 11.18 -28.85
CA GLU A 467 23.12 10.51 -30.14
C GLU A 467 21.63 10.22 -30.37
N ALA A 468 21.16 10.45 -31.60
CA ALA A 468 19.77 10.21 -32.02
C ALA A 468 19.72 9.47 -33.37
N THR A 469 19.15 8.26 -33.41
CA THR A 469 19.15 7.39 -34.61
C THR A 469 18.32 7.94 -35.77
N GLY A 470 17.25 8.69 -35.46
CA GLY A 470 16.36 9.34 -36.42
C GLY A 470 16.83 10.72 -36.88
N GLY A 471 17.97 11.19 -36.38
CA GLY A 471 18.56 12.49 -36.73
C GLY A 471 18.28 13.59 -35.70
N LEU A 472 19.06 14.65 -35.81
CA LEU A 472 19.09 15.80 -34.92
C LEU A 472 18.65 17.07 -35.66
N THR A 473 17.77 17.85 -35.04
CA THR A 473 17.38 19.18 -35.52
C THR A 473 17.47 20.20 -34.39
N GLY A 474 17.66 21.48 -34.73
CA GLY A 474 17.83 22.55 -33.73
C GLY A 474 19.21 22.57 -33.07
N ARG A 475 19.34 23.39 -32.02
CA ARG A 475 20.54 23.55 -31.18
C ARG A 475 20.09 24.03 -29.80
N PHE A 476 20.89 23.76 -28.77
CA PHE A 476 20.69 24.37 -27.46
C PHE A 476 20.97 25.87 -27.52
N ASP A 477 20.16 26.64 -26.81
CA ASP A 477 20.31 28.08 -26.59
C ASP A 477 21.51 28.37 -25.68
N HIS A 478 21.61 27.63 -24.57
CA HIS A 478 22.76 27.67 -23.69
C HIS A 478 23.38 26.29 -23.48
N PHE A 479 24.71 26.26 -23.44
CA PHE A 479 25.48 25.09 -23.05
C PHE A 479 26.33 25.43 -21.83
N ALA A 480 26.12 24.68 -20.74
CA ALA A 480 26.90 24.77 -19.52
C ALA A 480 27.55 23.42 -19.19
N SER A 481 28.62 23.44 -18.40
CA SER A 481 29.35 22.22 -18.02
C SER A 481 29.89 22.30 -16.60
N SER A 482 30.06 21.14 -15.96
CA SER A 482 30.76 20.99 -14.67
C SER A 482 32.28 21.18 -14.76
N LEU A 483 32.86 21.27 -15.96
CA LEU A 483 34.29 21.49 -16.15
C LEU A 483 34.73 22.85 -15.61
N ASP A 484 35.86 22.87 -14.91
CA ASP A 484 36.49 24.12 -14.50
C ASP A 484 37.02 24.88 -15.73
N GLY A 485 36.35 25.99 -16.06
CA GLY A 485 36.71 26.83 -17.20
C GLY A 485 38.10 27.49 -17.11
N SER A 486 38.76 27.47 -15.94
CA SER A 486 40.15 27.89 -15.81
C SER A 486 41.15 26.82 -16.24
N SER A 487 40.75 25.55 -16.16
CA SER A 487 41.56 24.38 -16.48
C SER A 487 41.23 23.81 -17.86
N PHE A 488 40.00 23.95 -18.33
CA PHE A 488 39.51 23.36 -19.58
C PHE A 488 38.76 24.37 -20.44
N ARG A 489 38.86 24.19 -21.76
CA ARG A 489 37.94 24.77 -22.74
C ARG A 489 37.21 23.65 -23.44
N TYR A 490 35.97 23.92 -23.82
CA TYR A 490 35.21 23.01 -24.65
C TYR A 490 34.67 23.69 -25.90
N THR A 491 34.39 22.89 -26.92
CA THR A 491 33.65 23.30 -28.12
C THR A 491 32.56 22.27 -28.38
N VAL A 492 31.36 22.75 -28.67
CA VAL A 492 30.20 21.91 -28.98
C VAL A 492 30.05 21.81 -30.49
N THR A 493 29.96 20.59 -31.01
CA THR A 493 29.76 20.30 -32.43
C THR A 493 28.44 19.55 -32.60
N TYR A 494 27.58 20.08 -33.46
CA TYR A 494 26.30 19.48 -33.83
C TYR A 494 26.46 18.76 -35.17
N GLY A 495 26.34 17.44 -35.16
CA GLY A 495 26.24 16.61 -36.36
C GLY A 495 24.78 16.39 -36.77
N ASP A 496 24.57 15.63 -37.83
CA ASP A 496 23.23 15.29 -38.34
C ASP A 496 22.44 14.38 -37.38
N SER A 497 23.12 13.70 -36.45
CA SER A 497 22.54 12.70 -35.54
C SER A 497 23.18 12.68 -34.16
N TYR A 498 24.03 13.64 -33.82
CA TYR A 498 24.80 13.62 -32.57
C TYR A 498 25.23 15.01 -32.11
N VAL A 499 25.54 15.13 -30.82
CA VAL A 499 26.23 16.29 -30.23
C VAL A 499 27.53 15.81 -29.59
N ASP A 500 28.64 16.36 -30.07
CA ASP A 500 29.96 16.09 -29.54
C ASP A 500 30.48 17.31 -28.76
N VAL A 501 31.14 17.06 -27.64
CA VAL A 501 31.84 18.06 -26.83
C VAL A 501 33.32 17.76 -26.85
N THR A 502 34.10 18.60 -27.53
CA THR A 502 35.56 18.50 -27.55
C THR A 502 36.14 19.29 -26.41
N VAL A 503 36.77 18.61 -25.45
CA VAL A 503 37.42 19.18 -24.27
C VAL A 503 38.93 19.23 -24.50
N ALA A 504 39.54 20.40 -24.25
CA ALA A 504 40.98 20.61 -24.33
C ALA A 504 41.46 21.34 -23.08
N ALA A 505 42.67 21.03 -22.62
CA ALA A 505 43.27 21.77 -21.52
C ALA A 505 43.52 23.23 -21.92
N VAL A 506 43.23 24.16 -21.01
CA VAL A 506 43.75 25.53 -21.11
C VAL A 506 45.25 25.44 -20.86
N PRO A 507 46.12 25.80 -21.82
CA PRO A 507 47.55 25.74 -21.56
C PRO A 507 47.88 26.67 -20.40
N GLU A 508 48.58 26.13 -19.39
CA GLU A 508 48.98 26.93 -18.24
C GLU A 508 49.78 28.17 -18.72
N PRO A 509 49.63 29.32 -18.05
CA PRO A 509 50.39 30.53 -18.40
C PRO A 509 51.91 30.27 -18.52
N GLU A 510 52.44 29.35 -17.72
CA GLU A 510 53.85 28.93 -17.74
C GLU A 510 54.23 28.20 -19.03
N THR A 511 53.30 27.46 -19.65
CA THR A 511 53.52 26.81 -20.96
C THR A 511 53.78 27.85 -22.03
N TYR A 512 53.00 28.93 -22.04
CA TYR A 512 53.24 30.05 -22.96
C TYR A 512 54.55 30.77 -22.64
N ALA A 513 54.88 30.95 -21.36
CA ALA A 513 56.15 31.55 -20.95
C ALA A 513 57.36 30.71 -21.41
N LEU A 514 57.30 29.39 -21.23
CA LEU A 514 58.36 28.47 -21.65
C LEU A 514 58.47 28.37 -23.17
N MET A 515 57.35 28.37 -23.89
CA MET A 515 57.37 28.41 -25.36
C MET A 515 58.00 29.71 -25.87
N ALA A 516 57.64 30.85 -25.27
CA ALA A 516 58.24 32.15 -25.61
C ALA A 516 59.74 32.19 -25.28
N LEU A 517 60.15 31.66 -24.12
CA LEU A 517 61.57 31.53 -23.75
C LEU A 517 62.32 30.59 -24.70
N GLY A 518 61.72 29.48 -25.11
CA GLY A 518 62.27 28.56 -26.10
C GLY A 518 62.49 29.24 -27.44
N LEU A 519 61.50 29.98 -27.94
CA LEU A 519 61.61 30.77 -29.17
C LEU A 519 62.68 31.86 -29.08
N ALA A 520 62.75 32.58 -27.95
CA ALA A 520 63.80 33.56 -27.71
C ALA A 520 65.19 32.91 -27.71
N GLY A 521 65.33 31.72 -27.11
CA GLY A 521 66.56 30.92 -27.11
C GLY A 521 66.98 30.51 -28.53
N VAL A 522 66.06 29.99 -29.35
CA VAL A 522 66.33 29.64 -30.75
C VAL A 522 66.70 30.87 -31.58
N GLY A 523 65.99 31.98 -31.39
CA GLY A 523 66.29 33.27 -32.02
C GLY A 523 67.71 33.74 -31.69
N PHE A 524 68.09 33.73 -30.40
CA PHE A 524 69.43 34.09 -29.94
C PHE A 524 70.51 33.17 -30.53
N TYR A 525 70.29 31.86 -30.51
CA TYR A 525 71.22 30.87 -31.06
C TYR A 525 71.43 31.05 -32.58
N SER A 526 70.35 31.28 -33.34
CA SER A 526 70.42 31.52 -34.78
C SER A 526 71.24 32.77 -35.14
N ARG A 527 71.12 33.84 -34.33
CA ARG A 527 71.86 35.09 -34.50
C ARG A 527 73.36 34.89 -34.25
N ARG A 528 73.72 34.12 -33.21
CA ARG A 528 75.12 33.76 -32.91
C ARG A 528 75.75 32.94 -34.04
N ARG A 529 74.98 32.04 -34.68
CA ARG A 529 75.48 31.22 -35.80
C ARG A 529 75.73 32.02 -37.08
N LYS A 530 74.94 33.07 -37.35
CA LYS A 530 75.19 34.02 -38.45
C LYS A 530 76.43 34.88 -38.18
N ALA A 531 76.67 35.29 -36.93
CA ALA A 531 77.85 36.07 -36.56
C ALA A 531 79.18 35.27 -36.66
N GLY A 532 79.13 33.94 -36.61
CA GLY A 532 80.32 33.07 -36.78
C GLY A 532 80.65 32.68 -38.24
N LYS A 533 79.91 33.20 -39.22
CA LYS A 533 80.16 32.98 -40.67
C LYS A 533 80.51 34.28 -41.42
N ALA A 534 80.77 35.37 -40.69
CA ALA A 534 81.26 36.63 -41.24
C ALA A 534 82.77 36.74 -41.05
#